data_AF-A0A219AQG2-F1
#
_entry.id   AF-A0A219AQG2-F1
#
_cell.length_a   1.000
_cell.length_b   1.000
_cell.length_c   1.000
_cell.angle_alpha   90.00
_cell.angle_beta   90.00
_cell.angle_gamma   90.00
#
_symmetry.space_group_name_H-M   'P 1'
#
loop_
_entity.id
_entity.type
_entity.pdbx_description
1 polymer ?
#
loop_
_entity_poly.entity_id
_entity_poly.type
_entity_poly.pdbx_seq_one_letter_code
_entity_poly.pdbx_strand_id
1 'polypeptide(L)'
;MSTSTSLSPSPAPTVSPSPTSPAQTPPFNPTTFSAQAPYPEPPDEFVQDRVRYVKRVILANKGYHPGSSHIWKYGLQYVRGSDTKEVYYCHECAVGKYKQELFVINGTSRVRNHLEKKHRIDSQTGIRRKFCTQKSVLDLQKDAAASSTFFWKDSVEKFKELLIRWIVYCHIAFFQLENQYFRELLFFLNPAL
;
A
#
# COMPACT_ATOMS: atom_id res chain seq x y z
N MET A 1 -2.58 -26.36 -78.73
CA MET A 1 -3.92 -25.86 -79.11
C MET A 1 -4.89 -26.18 -77.98
N SER A 2 -5.97 -25.41 -77.86
CA SER A 2 -6.65 -25.16 -76.57
C SER A 2 -7.99 -25.88 -76.39
N THR A 3 -8.29 -26.27 -75.15
CA THR A 3 -9.65 -26.41 -74.55
C THR A 3 -9.49 -26.20 -73.03
N SER A 4 -10.03 -25.16 -72.37
CA SER A 4 -11.42 -24.71 -72.18
C SER A 4 -12.22 -25.52 -71.14
N THR A 5 -12.45 -24.94 -69.95
CA THR A 5 -13.64 -25.16 -69.07
C THR A 5 -13.83 -23.97 -68.10
N SER A 6 -15.08 -23.64 -67.77
CA SER A 6 -15.52 -22.64 -66.76
C SER A 6 -16.67 -23.26 -65.91
N LEU A 7 -17.41 -22.63 -64.98
CA LEU A 7 -17.68 -21.22 -64.64
C LEU A 7 -18.37 -21.16 -63.26
N SER A 8 -18.05 -20.24 -62.33
CA SER A 8 -19.06 -19.58 -61.44
C SER A 8 -18.52 -18.60 -60.38
N PRO A 9 -19.27 -17.52 -60.04
CA PRO A 9 -18.96 -16.57 -58.97
C PRO A 9 -19.82 -16.75 -57.69
N SER A 10 -19.51 -16.01 -56.62
CA SER A 10 -20.36 -15.84 -55.42
C SER A 10 -20.70 -14.36 -55.14
N PRO A 11 -21.88 -14.04 -54.56
CA PRO A 11 -22.42 -12.67 -54.52
C PRO A 11 -22.24 -11.90 -53.19
N ALA A 12 -22.73 -10.66 -53.20
CA ALA A 12 -22.60 -9.59 -52.20
C ALA A 12 -23.52 -9.70 -50.95
N PRO A 13 -23.31 -8.89 -49.89
CA PRO A 13 -24.04 -8.99 -48.62
C PRO A 13 -25.37 -8.19 -48.56
N THR A 14 -26.27 -8.59 -47.66
CA THR A 14 -27.64 -8.04 -47.49
C THR A 14 -27.79 -7.16 -46.24
N VAL A 15 -28.81 -6.29 -46.28
CA VAL A 15 -29.07 -5.14 -45.38
C VAL A 15 -29.81 -5.50 -44.07
N SER A 16 -29.67 -4.62 -43.06
CA SER A 16 -30.31 -4.60 -41.72
C SER A 16 -31.84 -4.62 -41.68
N PRO A 17 -32.43 -4.76 -40.47
CA PRO A 17 -33.28 -3.67 -39.96
C PRO A 17 -33.09 -3.32 -38.46
N SER A 18 -33.60 -2.15 -38.07
CA SER A 18 -33.75 -1.58 -36.71
C SER A 18 -35.27 -1.53 -36.35
N PRO A 19 -35.80 -1.00 -35.22
CA PRO A 19 -35.19 -0.46 -33.98
C PRO A 19 -35.85 -0.98 -32.67
N THR A 20 -35.39 -0.53 -31.49
CA THR A 20 -36.21 -0.14 -30.30
C THR A 20 -35.31 0.43 -29.18
N SER A 21 -35.79 1.46 -28.49
CA SER A 21 -35.28 2.07 -27.23
C SER A 21 -36.52 2.41 -26.37
N PRO A 22 -36.47 2.65 -25.04
CA PRO A 22 -35.32 2.85 -24.16
C PRO A 22 -35.31 2.00 -22.87
N ALA A 23 -34.14 1.91 -22.22
CA ALA A 23 -34.03 1.45 -20.83
C ALA A 23 -33.13 2.39 -20.03
N GLN A 24 -33.62 2.84 -18.87
CA GLN A 24 -32.97 3.84 -18.03
C GLN A 24 -31.82 3.22 -17.26
N THR A 25 -30.60 3.74 -17.41
CA THR A 25 -29.48 3.37 -16.55
C THR A 25 -29.74 3.89 -15.13
N PRO A 26 -29.75 3.04 -14.09
CA PRO A 26 -29.92 3.52 -12.72
C PRO A 26 -28.72 4.40 -12.32
N PRO A 27 -28.94 5.43 -11.46
CA PRO A 27 -27.86 6.31 -11.04
C PRO A 27 -26.79 5.53 -10.27
N PHE A 28 -25.53 5.75 -10.62
CA PHE A 28 -24.38 5.27 -9.84
C PHE A 28 -24.43 5.90 -8.45
N ASN A 29 -24.86 5.15 -7.45
CA ASN A 29 -24.63 5.49 -6.05
C ASN A 29 -23.11 5.38 -5.77
N PRO A 30 -22.42 6.47 -5.37
CA PRO A 30 -21.04 6.39 -4.91
C PRO A 30 -21.01 5.86 -3.47
N THR A 31 -21.35 4.59 -3.30
CA THR A 31 -21.36 3.93 -1.98
C THR A 31 -19.93 3.76 -1.47
N THR A 32 -19.56 4.62 -0.54
CA THR A 32 -18.67 4.30 0.60
C THR A 32 -17.25 3.85 0.22
N PHE A 33 -16.44 4.78 -0.27
CA PHE A 33 -14.96 4.63 -0.20
C PHE A 33 -14.44 4.92 1.23
N SER A 34 -14.97 4.21 2.24
CA SER A 34 -14.52 4.31 3.63
C SER A 34 -13.33 3.37 3.87
N ALA A 35 -12.19 3.68 3.25
CA ALA A 35 -10.91 3.08 3.59
C ALA A 35 -10.31 3.76 4.83
N GLN A 36 -10.97 3.60 5.99
CA GLN A 36 -10.43 4.06 7.27
C GLN A 36 -9.34 3.10 7.76
N ALA A 37 -8.12 3.62 7.87
CA ALA A 37 -6.99 2.99 8.55
C ALA A 37 -6.18 4.07 9.27
N PRO A 38 -5.33 3.72 10.25
CA PRO A 38 -5.71 3.09 11.50
C PRO A 38 -5.35 4.05 12.65
N TYR A 39 -5.90 5.27 12.63
CA TYR A 39 -5.65 6.26 13.66
C TYR A 39 -6.45 5.94 14.94
N PRO A 40 -5.89 6.17 16.14
CA PRO A 40 -6.65 6.04 17.38
C PRO A 40 -7.84 7.00 17.36
N GLU A 41 -8.95 6.57 17.96
CA GLU A 41 -10.18 7.37 17.94
C GLU A 41 -9.93 8.74 18.61
N PRO A 42 -10.16 9.85 17.88
CA PRO A 42 -9.89 11.18 18.40
C PRO A 42 -10.90 11.57 19.49
N PRO A 43 -10.52 12.32 20.54
CA PRO A 43 -11.44 12.73 21.61
C PRO A 43 -12.57 13.65 21.10
N ASP A 44 -13.82 13.40 21.48
CA ASP A 44 -14.97 14.25 21.10
C ASP A 44 -14.83 15.70 21.55
N GLU A 45 -14.33 15.88 22.77
CA GLU A 45 -13.81 17.15 23.27
C GLU A 45 -12.45 16.94 23.96
N PHE A 46 -11.62 17.99 23.95
CA PHE A 46 -10.39 18.03 24.75
C PHE A 46 -10.08 19.46 25.20
N VAL A 47 -9.26 19.60 26.24
CA VAL A 47 -8.79 20.90 26.73
C VAL A 47 -7.29 21.01 26.48
N GLN A 48 -6.85 22.09 25.82
CA GLN A 48 -5.44 22.42 25.65
C GLN A 48 -5.23 23.90 26.01
N ASP A 49 -4.17 24.20 26.78
CA ASP A 49 -3.81 25.56 27.17
C ASP A 49 -4.98 26.33 27.85
N ARG A 50 -5.76 25.62 28.69
CA ARG A 50 -7.02 26.07 29.35
C ARG A 50 -8.20 26.39 28.42
N VAL A 51 -8.08 26.12 27.11
CA VAL A 51 -9.17 26.31 26.14
C VAL A 51 -9.78 24.96 25.77
N ARG A 52 -11.11 24.87 25.80
CA ARG A 52 -11.86 23.68 25.35
C ARG A 52 -12.01 23.67 23.82
N TYR A 53 -11.86 22.49 23.23
CA TYR A 53 -12.04 22.22 21.81
C TYR A 53 -13.03 21.07 21.65
N VAL A 54 -13.99 21.21 20.74
CA VAL A 54 -15.04 20.21 20.47
C VAL A 54 -15.02 19.84 18.98
N LYS A 55 -15.16 18.55 18.63
CA LYS A 55 -15.27 18.13 17.21
C LYS A 55 -16.42 18.88 16.54
N ARG A 56 -16.20 19.43 15.35
CA ARG A 56 -17.25 20.14 14.61
C ARG A 56 -18.47 19.26 14.33
N VAL A 57 -18.27 17.97 14.06
CA VAL A 57 -19.36 17.02 13.74
C VAL A 57 -20.43 16.97 14.84
N ILE A 58 -20.05 17.20 16.10
CA ILE A 58 -20.96 17.21 17.26
C ILE A 58 -21.79 18.51 17.32
N LEU A 59 -21.22 19.62 16.84
CA LEU A 59 -21.84 20.95 16.86
C LEU A 59 -22.64 21.26 15.59
N ALA A 60 -22.44 20.51 14.51
CA ALA A 60 -23.08 20.75 13.23
C ALA A 60 -24.36 19.92 13.07
N ASN A 61 -25.41 20.57 12.55
CA ASN A 61 -26.60 19.86 12.10
C ASN A 61 -26.26 18.89 10.94
N LYS A 62 -27.07 17.84 10.82
CA LYS A 62 -26.92 16.72 9.87
C LYS A 62 -26.60 17.21 8.45
N GLY A 63 -25.37 16.93 7.99
CA GLY A 63 -24.88 17.34 6.65
C GLY A 63 -23.50 18.01 6.60
N TYR A 64 -22.79 18.16 7.73
CA TYR A 64 -21.42 18.67 7.68
C TYR A 64 -20.46 17.65 7.05
N HIS A 65 -19.80 18.08 5.97
CA HIS A 65 -18.67 17.40 5.37
C HIS A 65 -17.42 18.30 5.46
N PRO A 66 -16.26 17.80 5.94
CA PRO A 66 -15.01 18.52 5.76
C PRO A 66 -14.72 18.69 4.26
N GLY A 67 -14.02 19.77 3.89
CA GLY A 67 -13.81 20.11 2.47
C GLY A 67 -13.05 19.04 1.68
N SER A 68 -12.98 19.17 0.35
CA SER A 68 -12.39 18.15 -0.54
C SER A 68 -10.85 18.02 -0.48
N SER A 69 -10.16 18.73 0.41
CA SER A 69 -8.70 18.82 0.41
C SER A 69 -8.01 17.58 1.04
N HIS A 70 -6.88 17.16 0.46
CA HIS A 70 -6.10 16.02 0.95
C HIS A 70 -5.67 16.10 2.43
N ILE A 71 -5.64 17.29 3.05
CA ILE A 71 -5.31 17.47 4.47
C ILE A 71 -6.27 16.72 5.42
N TRP A 72 -7.51 16.47 5.00
CA TRP A 72 -8.53 15.82 5.83
C TRP A 72 -8.35 14.30 5.91
N LYS A 73 -7.44 13.72 5.12
CA LYS A 73 -6.97 12.34 5.29
C LYS A 73 -6.11 12.15 6.56
N TYR A 74 -5.59 13.24 7.12
CA TYR A 74 -4.62 13.26 8.22
C TYR A 74 -5.08 14.06 9.44
N GLY A 75 -6.32 14.54 9.45
CA GLY A 75 -6.83 15.38 10.53
C GLY A 75 -8.28 15.81 10.39
N LEU A 76 -8.80 16.42 11.45
CA LEU A 76 -10.21 16.76 11.61
C LEU A 76 -10.41 18.23 12.00
N GLN A 77 -11.64 18.71 11.81
CA GLN A 77 -12.05 20.06 12.20
C GLN A 77 -12.63 20.07 13.63
N TYR A 78 -12.02 20.88 14.49
CA TYR A 78 -12.54 21.21 15.82
C TYR A 78 -12.98 22.66 15.86
N VAL A 79 -13.81 22.99 16.84
CA VAL A 79 -14.23 24.35 17.17
C VAL A 79 -13.64 24.71 18.52
N ARG A 80 -12.96 25.86 18.57
CA ARG A 80 -12.39 26.44 19.79
C ARG A 80 -13.50 27.10 20.60
N GLY A 81 -13.71 26.68 21.84
CA GLY A 81 -14.79 27.18 22.70
C GLY A 81 -14.67 28.64 23.13
N SER A 82 -13.49 29.26 23.06
CA SER A 82 -13.30 30.68 23.42
C SER A 82 -13.76 31.66 22.32
N ASP A 83 -13.45 31.34 21.06
CA ASP A 83 -13.60 32.27 19.93
C ASP A 83 -14.62 31.76 18.89
N THR A 84 -15.23 30.58 19.12
CA THR A 84 -15.97 29.74 18.15
C THR A 84 -15.23 29.44 16.83
N LYS A 85 -13.92 29.74 16.77
CA LYS A 85 -13.07 29.56 15.58
C LYS A 85 -12.79 28.10 15.28
N GLU A 86 -12.81 27.79 13.99
CA GLU A 86 -12.43 26.51 13.41
C GLU A 86 -10.92 26.28 13.53
N VAL A 87 -10.50 25.14 14.08
CA VAL A 87 -9.10 24.74 14.15
C VAL A 87 -8.87 23.34 13.58
N TYR A 88 -7.69 23.12 13.00
CA TYR A 88 -7.28 21.82 12.48
C TYR A 88 -6.57 21.00 13.57
N TYR A 89 -7.02 19.76 13.76
CA TYR A 89 -6.42 18.76 14.63
C TYR A 89 -5.71 17.71 13.77
N CYS A 90 -4.44 17.41 14.04
CA CYS A 90 -3.64 16.47 13.25
C CYS A 90 -3.55 15.10 13.93
N HIS A 91 -3.98 14.04 13.24
CA HIS A 91 -3.87 12.66 13.74
C HIS A 91 -2.41 12.19 13.86
N GLU A 92 -1.54 12.58 12.92
CA GLU A 92 -0.12 12.21 12.95
C GLU A 92 0.61 12.85 14.14
N CYS A 93 0.22 14.07 14.56
CA CYS A 93 0.68 14.64 15.83
C CYS A 93 0.17 13.85 17.03
N ALA A 94 -1.09 13.40 17.02
CA ALA A 94 -1.69 12.64 18.12
C ALA A 94 -1.01 11.27 18.31
N VAL A 95 -0.80 10.53 17.21
CA VAL A 95 -0.05 9.26 17.20
C VAL A 95 1.38 9.46 17.70
N GLY A 96 2.06 10.53 17.25
CA GLY A 96 3.41 10.88 17.71
C GLY A 96 3.48 11.50 19.12
N LYS A 97 2.36 11.67 19.83
CA LYS A 97 2.26 12.37 21.13
C LYS A 97 2.85 13.79 21.13
N TYR A 98 2.84 14.47 19.98
CA TYR A 98 3.30 15.84 19.82
C TYR A 98 2.22 16.85 20.24
N LYS A 99 2.63 18.03 20.75
CA LYS A 99 1.69 19.13 21.04
C LYS A 99 0.99 19.56 19.74
N GLN A 100 -0.34 19.64 19.79
CA GLN A 100 -1.17 20.08 18.66
C GLN A 100 -1.01 21.59 18.45
N GLU A 101 -0.76 22.01 17.21
CA GLU A 101 -0.58 23.42 16.84
C GLU A 101 -1.89 24.15 16.50
N LEU A 102 -3.02 23.42 16.47
CA LEU A 102 -4.41 23.92 16.46
C LEU A 102 -4.63 25.16 15.56
N PHE A 103 -4.16 25.05 14.31
CA PHE A 103 -4.20 26.13 13.33
C PHE A 103 -5.63 26.57 13.03
N VAL A 104 -5.90 27.87 13.12
CA VAL A 104 -7.18 28.44 12.68
C VAL A 104 -7.34 28.26 11.17
N ILE A 105 -8.49 27.72 10.76
CA ILE A 105 -8.77 27.30 9.38
C ILE A 105 -9.27 28.51 8.57
N ASN A 106 -8.35 29.42 8.26
CA ASN A 106 -8.56 30.49 7.27
C ASN A 106 -8.10 30.06 5.86
N GLY A 107 -7.76 28.79 5.67
CA GLY A 107 -7.20 28.23 4.45
C GLY A 107 -6.33 27.00 4.72
N THR A 108 -6.03 26.22 3.68
CA THR A 108 -5.34 24.92 3.81
C THR A 108 -3.81 25.02 3.86
N SER A 109 -3.23 26.17 3.52
CA SER A 109 -1.77 26.32 3.34
C SER A 109 -0.93 26.16 4.61
N ARG A 110 -1.41 26.64 5.76
CA ARG A 110 -0.71 26.44 7.05
C ARG A 110 -0.68 24.96 7.44
N VAL A 111 -1.81 24.27 7.29
CA VAL A 111 -1.95 22.84 7.55
C VAL A 111 -1.06 22.02 6.61
N ARG A 112 -1.08 22.31 5.31
CA ARG A 112 -0.21 21.67 4.31
C ARG A 112 1.27 21.81 4.66
N ASN A 113 1.71 23.01 5.04
CA ASN A 113 3.10 23.27 5.42
C ASN A 113 3.51 22.52 6.71
N HIS A 114 2.60 22.38 7.66
CA HIS A 114 2.80 21.56 8.86
C HIS A 114 2.93 20.07 8.53
N LEU A 115 2.02 19.52 7.73
CA LEU A 115 2.04 18.11 7.29
C LEU A 115 3.34 17.78 6.52
N GLU A 116 3.81 18.71 5.69
CA GLU A 116 5.07 18.60 4.94
C GLU A 116 6.30 18.65 5.87
N LYS A 117 6.39 19.66 6.75
CA LYS A 117 7.57 19.84 7.62
C LYS A 117 7.67 18.81 8.74
N LYS A 118 6.57 18.51 9.45
CA LYS A 118 6.59 17.61 10.62
C LYS A 118 6.36 16.15 10.28
N HIS A 119 5.53 15.87 9.27
CA HIS A 119 5.09 14.50 8.96
C HIS A 119 5.61 13.99 7.60
N ARG A 120 6.35 14.82 6.84
CA ARG A 120 6.88 14.49 5.50
C ARG A 120 5.78 14.02 4.53
N ILE A 121 4.57 14.54 4.71
CA ILE A 121 3.44 14.33 3.81
C ILE A 121 3.55 15.37 2.71
N ASP A 122 3.53 14.89 1.47
CA ASP A 122 3.75 15.75 0.32
C ASP A 122 2.63 16.78 0.15
N SER A 123 3.02 18.03 -0.11
CA SER A 123 2.14 19.19 -0.05
C SER A 123 1.12 19.26 -1.19
N GLN A 124 1.47 18.70 -2.36
CA GLN A 124 0.61 18.66 -3.54
C GLN A 124 -0.20 17.36 -3.63
N THR A 125 0.48 16.22 -3.54
CA THR A 125 -0.16 14.90 -3.72
C THR A 125 -0.92 14.44 -2.48
N GLY A 126 -0.59 14.97 -1.29
CA GLY A 126 -1.15 14.49 -0.02
C GLY A 126 -0.78 13.04 0.27
N ILE A 127 0.33 12.55 -0.27
CA ILE A 127 0.85 11.21 -0.01
C ILE A 127 1.96 11.33 1.04
N ARG A 128 1.85 10.59 2.14
CA ARG A 128 2.94 10.42 3.10
C ARG A 128 4.13 9.79 2.39
N ARG A 129 5.26 10.51 2.30
CA ARG A 129 6.51 9.88 1.84
C ARG A 129 6.83 8.78 2.83
N LYS A 130 6.81 7.53 2.38
CA LYS A 130 7.24 6.39 3.20
C LYS A 130 8.64 6.71 3.71
N PHE A 131 8.96 6.26 4.93
CA PHE A 131 10.35 6.18 5.38
C PHE A 131 11.08 5.11 4.56
N CYS A 132 11.37 5.43 3.30
CA CYS A 132 12.64 5.03 2.73
C CYS A 132 13.67 5.88 3.47
N THR A 133 14.09 5.42 4.65
CA THR A 133 15.49 5.58 5.03
C THR A 133 16.24 5.16 3.79
N GLN A 134 16.95 6.08 3.13
CA GLN A 134 17.81 5.71 2.01
C GLN A 134 18.88 4.83 2.61
N LYS A 135 18.63 3.51 2.62
CA LYS A 135 19.63 2.52 2.94
C LYS A 135 20.75 2.79 1.96
N SER A 136 21.92 3.11 2.49
CA SER A 136 23.12 3.17 1.66
C SER A 136 23.20 1.87 0.86
N VAL A 137 23.77 1.90 -0.35
CA VAL A 137 24.07 0.65 -1.09
C VAL A 137 24.85 -0.32 -0.17
N LEU A 138 25.67 0.22 0.72
CA LEU A 138 26.41 -0.50 1.76
C LEU A 138 25.53 -1.09 2.87
N ASP A 139 24.43 -0.45 3.27
CA ASP A 139 23.48 -1.00 4.24
C ASP A 139 22.59 -2.07 3.59
N LEU A 140 22.16 -1.85 2.35
CA LEU A 140 21.44 -2.86 1.57
C LEU A 140 22.32 -4.09 1.31
N GLN A 141 23.62 -3.90 1.07
CA GLN A 141 24.59 -4.99 0.91
C GLN A 141 24.87 -5.71 2.24
N LYS A 142 24.94 -4.99 3.37
CA LYS A 142 25.02 -5.61 4.71
C LYS A 142 23.77 -6.43 5.03
N ASP A 143 22.59 -5.90 4.77
CA ASP A 143 21.32 -6.62 4.97
C ASP A 143 21.22 -7.83 4.03
N ALA A 144 21.70 -7.73 2.79
CA ALA A 144 21.76 -8.85 1.84
C ALA A 144 22.77 -9.92 2.27
N ALA A 145 23.91 -9.55 2.84
CA ALA A 145 24.91 -10.48 3.38
C ALA A 145 24.46 -11.13 4.71
N ALA A 146 23.76 -10.39 5.57
CA ALA A 146 23.19 -10.90 6.81
C ALA A 146 21.99 -11.82 6.55
N SER A 147 21.11 -11.45 5.61
CA SER A 147 19.98 -12.31 5.21
C SER A 147 20.42 -13.52 4.41
N SER A 148 21.46 -13.43 3.57
CA SER A 148 22.02 -14.62 2.90
C SER A 148 22.63 -15.58 3.91
N THR A 149 23.51 -15.13 4.83
CA THR A 149 24.11 -16.02 5.84
C THR A 149 23.08 -16.68 6.76
N PHE A 150 22.00 -15.97 7.12
CA PHE A 150 20.88 -16.55 7.87
C PHE A 150 20.08 -17.58 7.03
N PHE A 151 19.74 -17.25 5.79
CA PHE A 151 19.00 -18.13 4.87
C PHE A 151 19.81 -19.40 4.49
N TRP A 152 21.11 -19.25 4.28
CA TRP A 152 22.04 -20.37 4.06
C TRP A 152 22.08 -21.31 5.27
N LYS A 153 21.98 -20.80 6.49
CA LYS A 153 21.97 -21.63 7.69
C LYS A 153 20.72 -22.52 7.76
N ASP A 154 19.53 -21.92 7.70
CA ASP A 154 18.27 -22.67 7.77
C ASP A 154 18.12 -23.67 6.59
N SER A 155 18.61 -23.30 5.40
CA SER A 155 18.58 -24.18 4.23
C SER A 155 19.61 -25.32 4.28
N VAL A 156 20.82 -25.09 4.81
CA VAL A 156 21.82 -26.15 5.04
C VAL A 156 21.33 -27.13 6.12
N GLU A 157 20.70 -26.64 7.17
CA GLU A 157 20.08 -27.46 8.21
C GLU A 157 18.97 -28.34 7.62
N LYS A 158 18.10 -27.78 6.77
CA LYS A 158 17.06 -28.55 6.08
C LYS A 158 17.61 -29.51 5.04
N PHE A 159 18.69 -29.16 4.33
CA PHE A 159 19.38 -30.03 3.39
C PHE A 159 19.95 -31.26 4.09
N LYS A 160 20.61 -31.10 5.24
CA LYS A 160 21.12 -32.22 6.07
C LYS A 160 19.99 -33.18 6.46
N GLU A 161 18.85 -32.66 6.93
CA GLU A 161 17.68 -33.46 7.28
C GLU A 161 17.17 -34.29 6.09
N LEU A 162 17.00 -33.65 4.92
CA LEU A 162 16.54 -34.31 3.69
C LEU A 162 17.53 -35.35 3.18
N LEU A 163 18.84 -35.05 3.23
CA LEU A 163 19.92 -35.95 2.83
C LEU A 163 19.95 -37.20 3.72
N ILE A 164 19.93 -37.03 5.05
CA ILE A 164 19.88 -38.14 6.02
C ILE A 164 18.62 -38.99 5.81
N ARG A 165 17.45 -38.36 5.62
CA ARG A 165 16.19 -39.07 5.36
C ARG A 165 16.25 -39.90 4.08
N TRP A 166 16.87 -39.38 3.01
CA TRP A 166 17.08 -40.11 1.76
C TRP A 166 18.06 -41.28 1.92
N ILE A 167 19.20 -41.07 2.60
CA ILE A 167 20.18 -42.12 2.91
C ILE A 167 19.52 -43.29 3.64
N VAL A 168 18.74 -42.99 4.70
CA VAL A 168 18.06 -44.00 5.50
C VAL A 168 16.99 -44.73 4.69
N TYR A 169 16.13 -44.00 3.96
CA TYR A 169 15.03 -44.58 3.19
C TYR A 169 15.49 -45.45 2.02
N CYS A 170 16.58 -45.06 1.35
CA CYS A 170 17.16 -45.80 0.23
C CYS A 170 18.28 -46.77 0.64
N HIS A 171 18.55 -46.95 1.95
CA HIS A 171 19.63 -47.78 2.49
C HIS A 171 21.01 -47.52 1.85
N ILE A 172 21.34 -46.24 1.62
CA ILE A 172 22.60 -45.82 1.00
C ILE A 172 23.72 -45.91 2.04
N ALA A 173 24.84 -46.53 1.67
CA ALA A 173 26.02 -46.59 2.53
C ALA A 173 26.78 -45.26 2.54
N PHE A 174 27.23 -44.82 3.71
CA PHE A 174 27.88 -43.50 3.89
C PHE A 174 29.09 -43.25 2.98
N PHE A 175 29.85 -44.28 2.59
CA PHE A 175 30.97 -44.14 1.66
C PHE A 175 30.55 -43.61 0.27
N GLN A 176 29.28 -43.73 -0.12
CA GLN A 176 28.77 -43.14 -1.36
C GLN A 176 28.65 -41.61 -1.30
N LEU A 177 28.66 -41.01 -0.11
CA LEU A 177 28.76 -39.55 0.07
C LEU A 177 30.21 -39.06 -0.07
N GLU A 178 31.18 -39.97 0.05
CA GLU A 178 32.60 -39.68 -0.23
C GLU A 178 32.94 -39.80 -1.73
N ASN A 179 32.02 -40.37 -2.53
CA ASN A 179 32.15 -40.52 -3.96
C ASN A 179 32.41 -39.17 -4.65
N GLN A 180 33.46 -39.12 -5.49
CA GLN A 180 33.87 -37.91 -6.19
C GLN A 180 32.74 -37.28 -7.01
N TYR A 181 31.93 -38.08 -7.71
CA TYR A 181 30.82 -37.55 -8.52
C TYR A 181 29.71 -36.90 -7.68
N PHE A 182 29.46 -37.44 -6.47
CA PHE A 182 28.52 -36.82 -5.53
C PHE A 182 29.08 -35.51 -4.98
N ARG A 183 30.39 -35.45 -4.68
CA ARG A 183 31.07 -34.21 -4.27
C ARG A 183 31.05 -33.15 -5.36
N GLU A 184 31.36 -33.50 -6.61
CA GLU A 184 31.32 -32.59 -7.76
C GLU A 184 29.91 -32.02 -7.98
N LEU A 185 28.86 -32.85 -7.85
CA LEU A 185 27.46 -32.39 -7.88
C LEU A 185 27.17 -31.41 -6.73
N LEU A 186 27.67 -31.69 -5.53
CA LEU A 186 27.48 -30.83 -4.35
C LEU A 186 28.18 -29.46 -4.53
N PHE A 187 29.41 -29.46 -5.07
CA PHE A 187 30.17 -28.26 -5.43
C PHE A 187 29.49 -27.44 -6.54
N PHE A 188 28.87 -28.09 -7.53
CA PHE A 188 28.09 -27.39 -8.55
C PHE A 188 26.86 -26.68 -7.96
N LEU A 189 26.16 -27.34 -7.04
CA LEU A 189 24.97 -26.79 -6.37
C LEU A 189 25.31 -25.69 -5.36
N ASN A 190 26.47 -25.77 -4.71
CA ASN A 190 27.00 -24.72 -3.84
C ASN A 190 28.53 -24.62 -3.98
N PRO A 191 29.05 -23.63 -4.75
CA PRO A 191 30.48 -23.45 -4.98
C PRO A 191 31.25 -22.88 -3.79
N ALA A 192 30.61 -22.72 -2.62
CA ALA A 192 31.22 -22.24 -1.38
C ALA A 192 31.33 -23.31 -0.28
N LEU A 193 31.20 -24.60 -0.63
CA LEU A 193 31.44 -25.75 0.25
C LEU A 193 32.91 -26.19 0.32
#